data_AF-A0A850MH24-F1
#
_entry.id   AF-A0A850MH24-F1
#
_cell.length_a   1.000
_cell.length_b   1.000
_cell.length_c   1.000
_cell.angle_alpha   90.00
_cell.angle_beta   90.00
_cell.angle_gamma   90.00
#
_symmetry.space_group_name_H-M   'P 1'
#
loop_
_entity.id
_entity.type
_entity.pdbx_description
1 polymer ?
#
loop_
_entity_poly.entity_id
_entity_poly.type
_entity_poly.pdbx_seq_one_letter_code
_entity_poly.pdbx_strand_id
1 'polypeptide(L)'
;MFVFVVEKFVYTRSKYIFSAFGGFAIVWNSLFFILQNMDYIYLAQAVFLPAIAAIVPLIYLYVAIKSSGEARTKSFIILLGILIFMTGNVLHFELFKAGFAIGYYVLSPSLLIVGLALFIYGMLK
;
A
#
# COMPACT_ATOMS: atom_id res chain seq x y z
N MET A 1 -26.54 -18.56 10.72
CA MET A 1 -25.69 -19.14 9.66
C MET A 1 -25.68 -18.30 8.38
N PHE A 2 -26.84 -17.86 7.87
CA PHE A 2 -26.96 -17.04 6.66
C PHE A 2 -26.24 -15.68 6.75
N VAL A 3 -26.33 -14.98 7.89
CA VAL A 3 -25.63 -13.70 8.13
C VAL A 3 -24.11 -13.84 8.00
N PHE A 4 -23.54 -14.93 8.50
CA PHE A 4 -22.10 -15.21 8.44
C PHE A 4 -21.63 -15.51 7.01
N VAL A 5 -22.49 -16.15 6.20
CA VAL A 5 -22.22 -16.41 4.77
C VAL A 5 -22.29 -15.11 3.96
N VAL A 6 -23.28 -14.25 4.24
CA VAL A 6 -23.43 -12.94 3.60
C VAL A 6 -22.28 -12.01 3.98
N GLU A 7 -21.89 -11.94 5.25
CA GLU A 7 -20.70 -11.20 5.69
C GLU A 7 -19.45 -11.67 4.96
N LYS A 8 -19.23 -12.99 4.90
CA LYS A 8 -18.07 -13.57 4.21
C LYS A 8 -18.11 -13.25 2.71
N PHE A 9 -19.28 -13.25 2.09
CA PHE A 9 -19.45 -12.92 0.67
C PHE A 9 -19.18 -11.43 0.38
N VAL A 10 -19.71 -10.54 1.21
CA VAL A 10 -19.46 -9.09 1.15
C VAL A 10 -17.97 -8.82 1.37
N TYR A 11 -17.35 -9.38 2.41
CA TYR A 11 -15.91 -9.25 2.66
C TYR A 11 -15.04 -9.70 1.48
N THR A 12 -15.39 -10.83 0.87
CA THR A 12 -14.62 -11.39 -0.24
C THR A 12 -14.71 -10.48 -1.47
N ARG A 13 -15.88 -9.90 -1.76
CA ARG A 13 -16.07 -8.92 -2.85
C ARG A 13 -15.44 -7.56 -2.54
N SER A 14 -15.59 -7.06 -1.32
CA SER A 14 -15.01 -5.78 -0.86
C SER A 14 -13.49 -5.81 -0.87
N LYS A 15 -12.87 -6.97 -0.56
CA LYS A 15 -11.43 -7.20 -0.70
C LYS A 15 -10.95 -6.77 -2.09
N TYR A 16 -11.59 -7.24 -3.17
CA TYR A 16 -11.14 -6.92 -4.54
C TYR A 16 -11.25 -5.44 -4.86
N ILE A 17 -12.29 -4.76 -4.37
CA ILE A 17 -12.47 -3.31 -4.55
C ILE A 17 -11.35 -2.56 -3.81
N PHE A 18 -11.04 -2.93 -2.57
CA PHE A 18 -9.96 -2.29 -1.81
C PHE A 18 -8.56 -2.63 -2.32
N SER A 19 -8.35 -3.85 -2.81
CA SER A 19 -7.13 -4.23 -3.52
C SER A 19 -6.96 -3.43 -4.81
N ALA A 20 -8.04 -3.21 -5.56
CA ALA A 20 -8.02 -2.38 -6.76
C ALA A 20 -7.73 -0.92 -6.41
N PHE A 21 -8.31 -0.37 -5.34
CA PHE A 21 -7.96 0.98 -4.86
C PHE A 21 -6.50 1.10 -4.41
N GLY A 22 -5.99 0.11 -3.65
CA GLY A 22 -4.60 0.07 -3.23
C GLY A 22 -3.62 -0.06 -4.40
N GLY A 23 -3.93 -0.96 -5.35
CA GLY A 23 -3.16 -1.13 -6.58
C GLY A 23 -3.19 0.13 -7.44
N PHE A 24 -4.36 0.76 -7.60
CA PHE A 24 -4.50 2.04 -8.29
C PHE A 24 -3.63 3.11 -7.61
N ALA A 25 -3.65 3.22 -6.29
CA ALA A 25 -2.84 4.19 -5.56
C ALA A 25 -1.32 3.97 -5.73
N ILE A 26 -0.88 2.71 -5.77
CA ILE A 26 0.51 2.34 -5.99
C ILE A 26 0.95 2.64 -7.44
N VAL A 27 0.14 2.26 -8.43
CA VAL A 27 0.40 2.54 -9.86
C VAL A 27 0.38 4.03 -10.12
N TRP A 28 -0.59 4.74 -9.55
CA TRP A 28 -0.69 6.19 -9.56
C TRP A 28 0.59 6.80 -8.98
N ASN A 29 0.99 6.42 -7.76
CA ASN A 29 2.23 6.90 -7.14
C ASN A 29 3.48 6.64 -8.00
N SER A 30 3.56 5.48 -8.65
CA SER A 30 4.67 5.10 -9.53
C SER A 30 4.71 5.90 -10.84
N LEU A 31 3.56 6.16 -11.47
CA LEU A 31 3.45 6.99 -12.68
C LEU A 31 3.84 8.45 -12.40
N PHE A 32 3.44 8.98 -11.25
CA PHE A 32 3.77 10.36 -10.89
C PHE A 32 5.20 10.55 -10.38
N PHE A 33 5.86 9.48 -9.93
CA PHE A 33 7.31 9.49 -9.70
C PHE A 33 8.09 9.78 -11.00
N ILE A 34 7.53 9.42 -12.17
CA ILE A 34 8.13 9.64 -13.49
C ILE A 34 7.76 11.02 -14.06
N LEU A 35 6.55 11.52 -13.76
CA LEU A 35 5.98 12.74 -14.35
C LEU A 35 6.20 14.01 -13.50
N GLN A 36 7.34 14.15 -12.81
CA GLN A 36 7.64 15.17 -11.76
C GLN A 36 7.42 16.68 -12.10
N ASN A 37 6.86 17.04 -13.26
CA ASN A 37 6.91 18.38 -13.85
C ASN A 37 5.59 19.18 -13.89
N MET A 38 4.55 18.85 -13.10
CA MET A 38 3.34 19.72 -13.06
C MET A 38 2.85 20.03 -11.64
N ASP A 39 2.74 21.31 -11.31
CA ASP A 39 2.42 21.82 -9.96
C ASP A 39 1.07 21.33 -9.40
N TYR A 40 0.08 21.08 -10.26
CA TYR A 40 -1.23 20.53 -9.85
C TYR A 40 -1.14 19.10 -9.30
N ILE A 41 -0.10 18.35 -9.69
CA ILE A 41 0.13 16.97 -9.24
C ILE A 41 0.60 16.96 -7.79
N TYR A 42 1.38 17.97 -7.38
CA TYR A 42 1.92 18.08 -6.03
C TYR A 42 0.83 18.21 -4.96
N LEU A 43 -0.22 19.00 -5.23
CA LEU A 43 -1.32 19.21 -4.29
C LEU A 43 -2.16 17.94 -4.11
N ALA A 44 -2.45 17.24 -5.21
CA ALA A 44 -3.16 15.96 -5.16
C ALA A 44 -2.33 14.88 -4.45
N GLN A 45 -1.01 14.86 -4.66
CA GLN A 45 -0.10 13.97 -3.93
C GLN A 45 -0.03 14.29 -2.44
N ALA A 46 0.06 15.55 -2.05
CA ALA A 46 0.17 15.93 -0.64
C ALA A 46 -1.06 15.55 0.19
N VAL A 47 -2.25 15.49 -0.41
CA VAL A 47 -3.51 15.23 0.30
C VAL A 47 -3.99 13.78 0.12
N PHE A 48 -4.13 13.31 -1.12
CA PHE A 48 -4.73 11.99 -1.38
C PHE A 48 -3.79 10.84 -1.04
N LEU A 49 -2.48 11.03 -1.24
CA LEU A 49 -1.52 9.94 -1.11
C LEU A 49 -1.32 9.53 0.36
N PRO A 50 -1.16 10.45 1.33
CA PRO A 50 -1.17 10.12 2.75
C PRO A 50 -2.50 9.54 3.21
N ALA A 51 -3.62 10.06 2.70
CA ALA A 51 -4.96 9.57 3.07
C ALA A 51 -5.16 8.11 2.63
N ILE A 52 -4.80 7.78 1.39
CA ILE A 52 -4.89 6.41 0.88
C ILE A 52 -3.87 5.50 1.59
N ALA A 53 -2.65 5.98 1.81
CA ALA A 53 -1.63 5.26 2.53
C ALA A 53 -1.99 4.99 4.00
N ALA A 54 -2.86 5.80 4.62
CA ALA A 54 -3.39 5.52 5.96
C ALA A 54 -4.59 4.54 5.91
N ILE A 55 -5.52 4.73 4.96
CA ILE A 55 -6.78 3.97 4.91
C ILE A 55 -6.55 2.51 4.49
N VAL A 56 -5.75 2.28 3.45
CA VAL A 56 -5.54 0.93 2.89
C VAL A 56 -4.95 -0.06 3.91
N PRO A 57 -3.87 0.25 4.65
CA PRO A 57 -3.35 -0.68 5.66
C PRO A 57 -4.32 -0.89 6.81
N LEU A 58 -5.12 0.11 7.22
CA LEU A 58 -6.16 -0.08 8.24
C LEU A 58 -7.23 -1.09 7.80
N ILE A 59 -7.63 -1.04 6.53
CA ILE A 59 -8.58 -2.01 5.96
C ILE A 59 -7.98 -3.41 5.94
N TYR A 60 -6.74 -3.56 5.48
CA TYR A 60 -6.08 -4.87 5.47
C TYR A 60 -5.83 -5.43 6.87
N LEU A 61 -5.49 -4.59 7.83
CA LEU A 61 -5.39 -4.96 9.24
C LEU A 61 -6.74 -5.45 9.77
N TYR A 62 -7.82 -4.71 9.48
CA TYR A 62 -9.17 -5.11 9.87
C TYR A 62 -9.58 -6.46 9.26
N VAL A 63 -9.32 -6.67 7.96
CA VAL A 63 -9.56 -7.96 7.29
C VAL A 63 -8.69 -9.06 7.92
N ALA A 64 -7.42 -8.79 8.23
CA ALA A 64 -6.51 -9.76 8.84
C ALA A 64 -6.96 -10.18 10.25
N ILE A 65 -7.56 -9.28 11.03
CA ILE A 65 -8.10 -9.57 12.37
C ILE A 65 -9.41 -10.36 12.27
N LYS A 66 -10.27 -10.05 11.30
CA LYS A 66 -11.62 -10.64 11.16
C LYS A 66 -11.67 -11.92 10.33
N SER A 67 -10.65 -12.20 9.53
CA SER A 67 -10.58 -13.41 8.71
C SER A 67 -9.76 -14.51 9.38
N SER A 68 -9.93 -15.75 8.90
CA SER A 68 -9.18 -16.93 9.36
C SER A 68 -8.60 -17.69 8.17
N GLY A 69 -7.60 -18.53 8.45
CA GLY A 69 -6.92 -19.36 7.45
C GLY A 69 -6.18 -18.55 6.39
N GLU A 70 -6.34 -18.94 5.14
CA GLU A 70 -5.60 -18.39 4.00
C GLU A 70 -5.84 -16.89 3.77
N ALA A 71 -7.07 -16.43 3.98
CA ALA A 71 -7.43 -15.01 3.83
C ALA A 71 -6.68 -14.12 4.82
N ARG A 72 -6.49 -14.58 6.07
CA ARG A 72 -5.73 -13.87 7.09
C ARG A 72 -4.27 -13.73 6.70
N THR A 73 -3.65 -14.83 6.27
CA THR A 73 -2.24 -14.85 5.85
C THR A 73 -2.00 -13.91 4.67
N LYS A 74 -2.88 -13.93 3.65
CA LYS A 74 -2.80 -13.03 2.50
C LYS A 74 -2.92 -11.56 2.92
N SER A 75 -3.91 -11.23 3.75
CA SER A 75 -4.08 -9.86 4.24
C SER A 75 -2.87 -9.38 5.07
N PHE A 76 -2.23 -10.25 5.85
CA PHE A 76 -1.00 -9.92 6.56
C PHE A 76 0.18 -9.65 5.61
N ILE A 77 0.34 -10.46 4.56
CA ILE A 77 1.39 -10.24 3.55
C ILE A 77 1.18 -8.91 2.84
N ILE A 78 -0.06 -8.62 2.43
CA ILE A 78 -0.40 -7.35 1.77
C ILE A 78 -0.12 -6.18 2.72
N LEU A 79 -0.55 -6.28 3.98
CA LEU A 79 -0.29 -5.26 5.00
C LEU A 79 1.22 -5.02 5.19
N LEU A 80 2.01 -6.10 5.28
CA LEU A 80 3.46 -6.02 5.41
C LEU A 80 4.09 -5.31 4.20
N GLY A 81 3.65 -5.65 2.99
CA GLY A 81 4.10 -5.01 1.76
C GLY A 81 3.82 -3.50 1.75
N ILE A 82 2.62 -3.10 2.17
CA ILE A 82 2.24 -1.67 2.28
C ILE A 82 3.12 -0.95 3.30
N LEU A 83 3.33 -1.52 4.48
CA LEU A 83 4.15 -0.88 5.53
C LEU A 83 5.61 -0.70 5.08
N ILE A 84 6.18 -1.71 4.43
CA ILE A 84 7.54 -1.63 3.87
C ILE A 84 7.60 -0.56 2.76
N PHE A 85 6.62 -0.53 1.87
CA PHE A 85 6.53 0.46 0.80
C PHE A 85 6.43 1.89 1.35
N MET A 86 5.59 2.12 2.37
CA MET A 86 5.45 3.42 3.03
C MET A 86 6.75 3.84 3.70
N THR A 87 7.46 2.91 4.35
CA THR A 87 8.76 3.20 4.95
C THR A 87 9.79 3.63 3.90
N GLY A 88 9.82 2.95 2.75
CA GLY A 88 10.63 3.37 1.61
C GLY A 88 10.29 4.78 1.12
N ASN A 89 8.99 5.09 0.99
CA ASN A 89 8.52 6.43 0.59
C ASN A 89 8.95 7.53 1.58
N VAL A 90 8.84 7.28 2.90
CA VAL A 90 9.29 8.23 3.93
C VAL A 90 10.79 8.48 3.82
N LEU A 91 11.60 7.43 3.58
CA LEU A 91 13.04 7.57 3.40
C LEU A 91 13.42 8.29 2.09
N HIS A 92 12.51 8.36 1.12
CA HIS A 92 12.68 9.12 -0.11
C HIS A 92 12.27 10.60 -0.01
N PHE A 93 11.95 11.11 1.19
CA PHE A 93 11.75 12.53 1.37
C PHE A 93 13.07 13.30 1.22
N GLU A 94 13.02 14.48 0.59
CA GLU A 94 14.19 15.35 0.38
C GLU A 94 14.95 15.69 1.68
N LEU A 95 14.26 15.70 2.83
CA LEU A 95 14.89 15.85 4.16
C LEU A 95 15.93 14.75 4.47
N PHE A 96 15.72 13.53 3.99
CA PHE A 96 16.64 12.40 4.20
C PHE A 96 17.80 12.39 3.19
N LYS A 97 17.69 13.12 2.07
CA LYS A 97 18.73 13.18 1.04
C LYS A 97 20.04 13.78 1.56
N ALA A 98 19.94 14.83 2.40
CA ALA A 98 21.08 15.51 2.98
C ALA A 98 21.57 14.86 4.29
N GLY A 99 20.65 14.36 5.13
CA GLY A 99 20.97 13.81 6.45
C GLY A 99 21.26 12.31 6.50
N PHE A 100 20.77 11.54 5.51
CA PHE A 100 20.88 10.08 5.49
C PHE A 100 20.91 9.54 4.05
N ALA A 101 21.95 9.90 3.31
CA ALA A 101 22.10 9.58 1.89
C ALA A 101 21.96 8.07 1.56
N ILE A 102 22.51 7.18 2.40
CA ILE A 102 22.37 5.72 2.22
C ILE A 102 20.89 5.30 2.31
N GLY A 103 20.14 5.91 3.24
CA GLY A 103 18.70 5.74 3.35
C GLY A 103 17.96 6.15 2.09
N TYR A 104 18.28 7.33 1.57
CA TYR A 104 17.60 7.92 0.42
C TYR A 104 17.91 7.19 -0.90
N TYR A 105 19.18 6.88 -1.17
CA TYR A 105 19.61 6.36 -2.48
C TYR A 105 19.59 4.83 -2.58
N VAL A 106 19.72 4.11 -1.47
CA VAL A 106 19.84 2.63 -1.49
C VAL A 106 18.67 1.97 -0.79
N LEU A 107 18.43 2.31 0.49
CA LEU A 107 17.38 1.64 1.27
C LEU A 107 15.98 1.98 0.78
N SER A 108 15.71 3.25 0.47
CA SER A 108 14.40 3.71 -0.02
C SER A 108 13.97 2.96 -1.30
N PRO A 109 14.75 2.96 -2.40
CA PRO A 109 14.36 2.24 -3.61
C PRO A 109 14.20 0.74 -3.37
N SER A 110 15.07 0.14 -2.54
CA SER A 110 15.00 -1.27 -2.19
C SER A 110 13.69 -1.60 -1.44
N LEU A 111 13.32 -0.79 -0.46
CA LEU A 111 12.09 -0.96 0.32
C LEU A 111 10.85 -0.72 -0.55
N LEU A 112 10.87 0.25 -1.46
CA LEU A 112 9.79 0.45 -2.42
C LEU A 112 9.58 -0.79 -3.30
N ILE A 113 10.66 -1.36 -3.85
CA ILE A 113 10.58 -2.56 -4.69
C ILE A 113 10.10 -3.77 -3.88
N VAL A 114 10.69 -4.01 -2.70
CA VAL A 114 10.31 -5.15 -1.85
C VAL A 114 8.87 -5.03 -1.36
N GLY A 115 8.46 -3.83 -0.92
CA GLY A 115 7.09 -3.57 -0.50
C GLY A 115 6.08 -3.79 -1.61
N LEU A 116 6.39 -3.31 -2.82
CA LEU A 116 5.59 -3.54 -4.02
C LEU A 116 5.49 -5.02 -4.38
N ALA A 117 6.61 -5.75 -4.35
CA ALA A 117 6.65 -7.16 -4.66
C ALA A 117 5.81 -7.99 -3.68
N LEU A 118 5.90 -7.69 -2.38
CA LEU A 118 5.08 -8.35 -1.35
C LEU A 118 3.59 -8.03 -1.50
N PHE A 119 3.26 -6.78 -1.82
CA PHE A 119 1.88 -6.38 -2.09
C PHE A 119 1.29 -7.18 -3.26
N ILE A 120 2.00 -7.24 -4.39
CA ILE A 120 1.57 -7.98 -5.59
C ILE A 120 1.49 -9.47 -5.28
N TYR A 121 2.49 -10.05 -4.61
CA TYR A 121 2.49 -11.45 -4.22
C TYR A 121 1.29 -11.81 -3.34
N GLY A 122 0.96 -10.98 -2.35
CA GLY A 122 -0.21 -11.18 -1.49
C GLY A 122 -1.55 -11.00 -2.21
N MET A 123 -1.59 -10.24 -3.31
CA MET A 123 -2.78 -10.11 -4.16
C MET A 123 -2.98 -11.31 -5.10
N LEU A 124 -1.89 -11.85 -5.66
CA LEU A 124 -1.94 -12.91 -6.67
C LEU A 124 -2.11 -14.31 -6.07
N LYS A 125 -1.51 -14.54 -4.90
CA LYS A 125 -1.59 -15.83 -4.21
C LYS A 125 -2.85 -15.90 -3.39
#